data_AF-A0A924YCI8-F1
#
_entry.id   AF-A0A924YCI8-F1
#
_cell.length_a   1.000
_cell.length_b   1.000
_cell.length_c   1.000
_cell.angle_alpha   90.00
_cell.angle_beta   90.00
_cell.angle_gamma   90.00
#
_symmetry.space_group_name_H-M   'P 1'
#
loop_
_entity.id
_entity.type
_entity.pdbx_description
1 polymer ?
#
loop_
_entity_poly.entity_id
_entity_poly.type
_entity_poly.pdbx_seq_one_letter_code
_entity_poly.pdbx_strand_id
1 'polypeptide(L)'
;MADLRKLTTLFVLVMALTAVVPVLAQDAALTPALLEGNWLTGCASRPEADGTLTYYTQDWLFLGDTWSLFYTTYADEACTTPLMDITFDGPYTIGALSAAAGATDADFTLARRTLVAYDAALLPALDANGCGLPPWEASIPQDISITGCAPLGLLRADQCPVEYDIIGVEAGGILRLGERGAGLCMAGTRPAALRAQFAVRNITTLEGRWASACEPVQTGDGGTLFWLRDFRFVGGYWFLTLVGYADVACSAPLYLLSIDGTFVLGLPNEAVPGSTNSDFGISGTYLTVFAPEFVPELDAAGCGVQAWEVEVTQNVSAGCEAMGVPGVFDCPVEYDVVALEGETLRFGDRTGNLCVPDTRPTALSAPLTRVQ
;
A
#
# COMPACT_ATOMS: atom_id res chain seq x y z
N MET A 1 -2.96 17.32 -36.69
CA MET A 1 -4.39 17.60 -36.50
C MET A 1 -4.93 16.52 -35.59
N ALA A 2 -4.97 16.83 -34.30
CA ALA A 2 -5.67 16.00 -33.33
C ALA A 2 -7.17 16.30 -33.46
N ASP A 3 -8.02 15.30 -33.26
CA ASP A 3 -9.49 15.32 -33.37
C ASP A 3 -9.95 14.59 -32.10
N LEU A 4 -10.85 15.20 -31.32
CA LEU A 4 -11.22 14.74 -29.98
C LEU A 4 -12.03 13.44 -30.00
N ARG A 5 -12.59 13.03 -31.16
CA ARG A 5 -13.16 11.68 -31.34
C ARG A 5 -12.12 10.57 -31.19
N LYS A 6 -10.84 10.91 -31.04
CA LYS A 6 -9.70 10.00 -30.95
C LYS A 6 -9.28 9.64 -29.51
N LEU A 7 -9.92 10.21 -28.49
CA LEU A 7 -9.66 9.89 -27.07
C LEU A 7 -10.57 8.80 -26.49
N THR A 8 -11.69 8.49 -27.15
CA THR A 8 -12.68 7.53 -26.66
C THR A 8 -12.45 6.17 -27.30
N THR A 9 -11.70 5.27 -26.64
CA THR A 9 -11.87 3.80 -26.59
C THR A 9 -10.62 3.17 -25.97
N LEU A 10 -10.73 2.70 -24.72
CA LEU A 10 -9.74 1.83 -24.09
C LEU A 10 -10.23 0.39 -24.24
N PHE A 11 -9.61 -0.42 -25.10
CA PHE A 11 -9.86 -1.86 -25.15
C PHE A 11 -8.55 -2.65 -25.16
N VAL A 12 -8.35 -3.35 -24.04
CA VAL A 12 -7.77 -4.70 -23.89
C VAL A 12 -6.60 -5.03 -24.82
N LEU A 13 -5.39 -4.87 -24.29
CA LEU A 13 -4.26 -5.71 -24.66
C LEU A 13 -3.78 -6.46 -23.42
N VAL A 14 -4.30 -7.68 -23.24
CA VAL A 14 -3.79 -8.63 -22.26
C VAL A 14 -2.40 -9.08 -22.72
N MET A 15 -1.37 -8.55 -22.08
CA MET A 15 -0.16 -9.33 -21.83
C MET A 15 -0.02 -9.48 -20.32
N ALA A 16 -0.56 -10.57 -19.81
CA ALA A 16 -0.21 -11.10 -18.51
C ALA A 16 1.27 -11.52 -18.57
N LEU A 17 2.17 -10.57 -18.34
CA LEU A 17 3.49 -10.90 -17.85
C LEU A 17 3.30 -11.09 -16.35
N THR A 18 3.16 -12.33 -15.91
CA THR A 18 3.42 -12.68 -14.51
C THR A 18 4.87 -12.30 -14.25
N ALA A 19 5.07 -11.08 -13.77
CA ALA A 19 6.31 -10.70 -13.15
C ALA A 19 6.40 -11.53 -11.88
N VAL A 20 7.01 -12.71 -11.99
CA VAL A 20 7.81 -13.21 -10.87
C VAL A 20 8.81 -12.10 -10.65
N VAL A 21 8.52 -11.20 -9.71
CA VAL A 21 9.51 -10.22 -9.26
C VAL A 21 10.66 -11.08 -8.77
N PRO A 22 11.79 -11.11 -9.49
CA PRO A 22 12.91 -11.90 -9.01
C PRO A 22 13.29 -11.26 -7.68
N VAL A 23 13.26 -12.05 -6.61
CA VAL A 23 13.87 -11.66 -5.34
C VAL A 23 15.30 -11.30 -5.71
N LEU A 24 15.61 -10.00 -5.77
CA LEU A 24 16.96 -9.56 -6.04
C LEU A 24 17.83 -10.19 -4.96
N ALA A 25 18.82 -10.96 -5.38
CA ALA A 25 19.80 -11.50 -4.45
C ALA A 25 20.42 -10.29 -3.72
N GLN A 26 20.21 -10.23 -2.42
CA GLN A 26 20.79 -9.20 -1.59
C GLN A 26 22.29 -9.47 -1.54
N ASP A 27 23.08 -8.69 -2.28
CA ASP A 27 24.55 -8.84 -2.32
C ASP A 27 25.22 -8.38 -1.01
N ALA A 28 24.44 -7.81 -0.08
CA ALA A 28 24.89 -7.36 1.23
C ALA A 28 23.81 -7.57 2.28
N ALA A 29 24.25 -7.81 3.53
CA ALA A 29 23.36 -7.87 4.67
C ALA A 29 22.61 -6.55 4.87
N LEU A 30 21.38 -6.66 5.39
CA LEU A 30 20.58 -5.51 5.78
C LEU A 30 21.29 -4.67 6.85
N THR A 31 20.92 -3.41 6.91
CA THR A 31 21.32 -2.51 8.00
C THR A 31 20.08 -2.07 8.78
N PRO A 32 20.20 -1.75 10.08
CA PRO A 32 19.08 -1.20 10.85
C PRO A 32 18.40 -0.01 10.18
N ALA A 33 19.17 0.85 9.50
CA ALA A 33 18.65 2.01 8.77
C ALA A 33 17.65 1.66 7.65
N LEU A 34 17.78 0.48 7.03
CA LEU A 34 16.83 0.02 6.01
C LEU A 34 15.51 -0.48 6.61
N LEU A 35 15.54 -0.93 7.87
CA LEU A 35 14.38 -1.43 8.60
C LEU A 35 13.64 -0.33 9.36
N GLU A 36 14.33 0.76 9.71
CA GLU A 36 13.78 1.88 10.48
C GLU A 36 12.39 2.30 9.98
N GLY A 37 11.45 2.44 10.91
CA GLY A 37 10.07 2.82 10.66
C GLY A 37 9.08 1.67 10.86
N ASN A 38 7.89 1.89 10.32
CA ASN A 38 6.71 1.07 10.55
C ASN A 38 6.37 0.24 9.29
N TRP A 39 5.92 -1.00 9.47
CA TRP A 39 5.62 -1.94 8.40
C TRP A 39 4.34 -2.71 8.74
N LEU A 40 3.36 -2.63 7.87
CA LEU A 40 2.05 -3.22 8.09
C LEU A 40 1.85 -4.42 7.18
N THR A 41 1.06 -5.39 7.61
CA THR A 41 0.46 -6.39 6.70
C THR A 41 -0.93 -5.95 6.25
N GLY A 42 -1.42 -6.54 5.16
CA GLY A 42 -2.86 -6.60 4.90
C GLY A 42 -3.60 -7.46 5.94
N CYS A 43 -4.90 -7.64 5.73
CA CYS A 43 -5.70 -8.56 6.54
C CYS A 43 -5.43 -9.99 6.08
N ALA A 44 -4.64 -10.72 6.87
CA ALA A 44 -4.28 -12.10 6.57
C ALA A 44 -5.16 -13.08 7.33
N SER A 45 -5.26 -14.30 6.83
CA SER A 45 -5.88 -15.42 7.54
C SER A 45 -4.89 -16.56 7.74
N ARG A 46 -5.14 -17.38 8.77
CA ARG A 46 -4.46 -18.66 8.96
C ARG A 46 -5.45 -19.72 9.43
N PRO A 47 -5.29 -20.98 9.01
CA PRO A 47 -6.07 -22.07 9.55
C PRO A 47 -5.65 -22.39 10.98
N GLU A 48 -6.63 -22.58 11.86
CA GLU A 48 -6.46 -23.14 13.19
C GLU A 48 -6.60 -24.68 13.15
N ALA A 49 -6.23 -25.35 14.24
CA ALA A 49 -6.20 -26.81 14.31
C ALA A 49 -7.58 -27.47 14.09
N ASP A 50 -8.67 -26.76 14.37
CA ASP A 50 -10.05 -27.21 14.17
C ASP A 50 -10.61 -26.89 12.77
N GLY A 51 -9.79 -26.30 11.89
CA GLY A 51 -10.17 -25.91 10.54
C GLY A 51 -10.87 -24.56 10.43
N THR A 52 -11.07 -23.85 11.55
CA THR A 52 -11.51 -22.44 11.52
C THR A 52 -10.39 -21.54 11.02
N LEU A 53 -10.75 -20.32 10.58
CA LEU A 53 -9.78 -19.30 10.19
C LEU A 53 -9.68 -18.24 11.29
N THR A 54 -8.45 -17.91 11.67
CA THR A 54 -8.16 -16.69 12.43
C THR A 54 -7.70 -15.62 11.45
N TYR A 55 -8.34 -14.45 11.51
CA TYR A 55 -7.94 -13.27 10.75
C TYR A 55 -7.07 -12.37 11.61
N TYR A 56 -6.04 -11.75 11.02
CA TYR A 56 -5.10 -10.92 11.77
C TYR A 56 -4.37 -9.90 10.91
N THR A 57 -3.88 -8.87 11.57
CA THR A 57 -2.93 -7.90 11.02
C THR A 57 -1.65 -7.91 11.86
N GLN A 58 -0.54 -7.51 11.26
CA GLN A 58 0.72 -7.31 11.93
C GLN A 58 1.25 -5.92 11.62
N ASP A 59 1.61 -5.19 12.67
CA ASP A 59 2.32 -3.92 12.60
C ASP A 59 3.69 -4.10 13.26
N TRP A 60 4.75 -4.00 12.44
CA TRP A 60 6.13 -4.08 12.86
C TRP A 60 6.74 -2.67 12.91
N LEU A 61 7.24 -2.29 14.07
CA LEU A 61 7.93 -1.02 14.29
C LEU A 61 9.39 -1.28 14.63
N PHE A 62 10.32 -0.77 13.82
CA PHE A 62 11.75 -0.77 14.09
C PHE A 62 12.20 0.66 14.38
N LEU A 63 12.75 0.90 15.57
CA LEU A 63 13.24 2.22 15.98
C LEU A 63 14.59 2.06 16.65
N GLY A 64 15.65 2.49 15.96
CA GLY A 64 17.02 2.31 16.42
C GLY A 64 17.35 0.83 16.60
N ASP A 65 17.67 0.42 17.83
CA ASP A 65 17.98 -0.96 18.21
C ASP A 65 16.79 -1.70 18.84
N THR A 66 15.59 -1.12 18.79
CA THR A 66 14.35 -1.71 19.33
C THR A 66 13.38 -2.10 18.24
N TRP A 67 12.62 -3.17 18.50
CA TRP A 67 11.52 -3.60 17.67
C TRP A 67 10.24 -3.71 18.50
N SER A 68 9.10 -3.56 17.83
CA SER A 68 7.80 -3.91 18.36
C SER A 68 6.97 -4.60 17.29
N LEU A 69 6.20 -5.60 17.69
CA LEU A 69 5.16 -6.19 16.88
C LEU A 69 3.82 -6.00 17.58
N PHE A 70 2.90 -5.29 16.94
CA PHE A 70 1.50 -5.25 17.33
C PHE A 70 0.73 -6.24 16.43
N TYR A 71 0.15 -7.25 17.06
CA TYR A 71 -0.56 -8.34 16.39
C TYR A 71 -2.01 -8.32 16.85
N THR A 72 -2.93 -7.92 15.96
CA THR A 72 -4.36 -7.89 16.25
C THR A 72 -5.03 -9.07 15.57
N THR A 73 -5.88 -9.80 16.30
CA THR A 73 -6.76 -10.81 15.71
C THR A 73 -8.19 -10.31 15.59
N TYR A 74 -8.92 -10.80 14.59
CA TYR A 74 -10.26 -10.35 14.25
C TYR A 74 -11.23 -11.52 14.08
N ALA A 75 -12.51 -11.23 14.29
CA ALA A 75 -13.60 -12.19 14.12
C ALA A 75 -14.04 -12.35 12.65
N ASP A 76 -13.64 -11.43 11.78
CA ASP A 76 -14.10 -11.32 10.40
C ASP A 76 -12.95 -11.17 9.39
N GLU A 77 -13.20 -11.63 8.17
CA GLU A 77 -12.26 -11.60 7.04
C GLU A 77 -11.87 -10.19 6.59
N ALA A 78 -12.67 -9.17 6.94
CA ALA A 78 -12.34 -7.78 6.64
C ALA A 78 -11.47 -7.13 7.72
N CYS A 79 -11.10 -7.85 8.79
CA CYS A 79 -10.35 -7.34 9.94
C CYS A 79 -10.99 -6.09 10.56
N THR A 80 -12.31 -6.11 10.78
CA THR A 80 -13.06 -4.95 11.31
C THR A 80 -13.50 -5.09 12.77
N THR A 81 -13.60 -6.33 13.27
CA THR A 81 -14.07 -6.66 14.62
C THR A 81 -12.90 -7.27 15.43
N PRO A 82 -12.15 -6.45 16.19
CA PRO A 82 -10.97 -6.92 16.91
C PRO A 82 -11.38 -7.81 18.10
N LEU A 83 -10.66 -8.91 18.29
CA LEU A 83 -10.85 -9.86 19.38
C LEU A 83 -9.83 -9.65 20.51
N MET A 84 -8.56 -9.48 20.13
CA MET A 84 -7.46 -9.23 21.04
C MET A 84 -6.25 -8.61 20.31
N ASP A 85 -5.43 -7.90 21.07
CA ASP A 85 -4.11 -7.40 20.68
C ASP A 85 -3.03 -8.12 21.46
N ILE A 86 -1.97 -8.51 20.76
CA ILE A 86 -0.74 -9.03 21.34
C ILE A 86 0.41 -8.11 20.92
N THR A 87 1.11 -7.54 21.90
CA THR A 87 2.30 -6.72 21.67
C THR A 87 3.54 -7.50 22.10
N PHE A 88 4.55 -7.53 21.23
CA PHE A 88 5.90 -7.98 21.56
C PHE A 88 6.84 -6.80 21.45
N ASP A 89 7.73 -6.61 22.44
CA ASP A 89 8.74 -5.57 22.38
C ASP A 89 10.08 -6.02 22.95
N GLY A 90 11.15 -5.43 22.42
CA GLY A 90 12.50 -5.61 22.93
C GLY A 90 13.58 -5.10 21.98
N PRO A 91 14.85 -5.33 22.32
CA PRO A 91 15.95 -5.04 21.41
C PRO A 91 16.02 -6.07 20.28
N TYR A 92 16.52 -5.65 19.12
CA TYR A 92 16.87 -6.55 18.02
C TYR A 92 18.29 -6.29 17.54
N THR A 93 18.87 -7.29 16.88
CA THR A 93 20.14 -7.13 16.17
C THR A 93 20.04 -7.71 14.77
N ILE A 94 20.75 -7.08 13.83
CA ILE A 94 20.90 -7.55 12.45
C ILE A 94 22.31 -8.12 12.30
N GLY A 95 22.36 -9.36 11.82
CA GLY A 95 23.56 -10.16 11.68
C GLY A 95 24.10 -10.18 10.24
N ALA A 96 24.75 -11.30 9.91
CA ALA A 96 25.29 -11.54 8.58
C ALA A 96 24.18 -11.94 7.58
N LEU A 97 24.54 -12.00 6.30
CA LEU A 97 23.71 -12.64 5.29
C LEU A 97 23.36 -14.06 5.71
N SER A 98 22.08 -14.40 5.57
CA SER A 98 21.60 -15.74 5.86
C SER A 98 21.94 -16.70 4.72
N ALA A 99 21.82 -18.01 5.00
CA ALA A 99 21.89 -19.02 3.95
C ALA A 99 20.66 -18.97 3.02
N ALA A 100 19.54 -18.43 3.50
CA ALA A 100 18.36 -18.17 2.70
C ALA A 100 18.60 -16.98 1.76
N ALA A 101 18.28 -17.15 0.47
CA ALA A 101 18.48 -16.11 -0.53
C ALA A 101 17.68 -14.85 -0.19
N GLY A 102 18.33 -13.68 -0.29
CA GLY A 102 17.67 -12.39 -0.04
C GLY A 102 17.40 -12.08 1.44
N ALA A 103 17.96 -12.87 2.36
CA ALA A 103 17.71 -12.74 3.79
C ALA A 103 18.97 -12.43 4.60
N THR A 104 18.78 -11.73 5.71
CA THR A 104 19.79 -11.43 6.72
C THR A 104 19.37 -12.07 8.03
N ASP A 105 20.31 -12.62 8.78
CA ASP A 105 20.04 -13.16 10.12
C ASP A 105 19.60 -12.02 11.05
N ALA A 106 18.57 -12.24 11.86
CA ALA A 106 18.08 -11.28 12.84
C ALA A 106 17.76 -11.94 14.18
N ASP A 107 18.18 -11.31 15.28
CA ASP A 107 17.87 -11.78 16.63
C ASP A 107 16.90 -10.81 17.28
N PHE A 108 15.72 -11.30 17.62
CA PHE A 108 14.65 -10.53 18.24
C PHE A 108 14.54 -10.89 19.70
N THR A 109 15.01 -10.03 20.60
CA THR A 109 14.81 -10.24 22.04
C THR A 109 13.35 -9.96 22.38
N LEU A 110 12.69 -10.92 23.01
CA LEU A 110 11.30 -10.81 23.43
C LEU A 110 11.25 -10.37 24.90
N ALA A 111 11.58 -9.10 25.14
CA ALA A 111 11.71 -8.54 26.48
C ALA A 111 10.36 -8.41 27.19
N ARG A 112 9.34 -7.97 26.46
CA ARG A 112 7.97 -7.86 26.96
C ARG A 112 6.95 -8.44 25.99
N ARG A 113 5.88 -8.97 26.58
CA ARG A 113 4.68 -9.47 25.90
C ARG A 113 3.47 -8.93 26.62
N THR A 114 2.64 -8.17 25.93
CA THR A 114 1.39 -7.64 26.48
C THR A 114 0.22 -8.20 25.69
N LEU A 115 -0.85 -8.59 26.39
CA LEU A 115 -2.09 -9.07 25.79
C LEU A 115 -3.23 -8.13 26.23
N VAL A 116 -4.11 -7.78 25.29
CA VAL A 116 -5.37 -7.08 25.54
C VAL A 116 -6.48 -7.93 24.94
N ALA A 117 -7.48 -8.33 25.72
CA ALA A 117 -8.65 -9.01 25.20
C ALA A 117 -9.82 -8.03 25.08
N TYR A 118 -10.36 -7.82 23.88
CA TYR A 118 -11.52 -6.96 23.66
C TYR A 118 -12.83 -7.73 23.84
N ASP A 119 -12.87 -8.97 23.36
CA ASP A 119 -14.04 -9.82 23.49
C ASP A 119 -14.13 -10.45 24.88
N ALA A 120 -15.19 -10.10 25.62
CA ALA A 120 -15.48 -10.64 26.94
C ALA A 120 -15.65 -12.17 26.94
N ALA A 121 -15.98 -12.79 25.80
CA ALA A 121 -16.10 -14.23 25.66
C ALA A 121 -14.74 -14.96 25.83
N LEU A 122 -13.61 -14.27 25.65
CA LEU A 122 -12.27 -14.86 25.78
C LEU A 122 -11.78 -14.91 27.23
N LEU A 123 -12.26 -14.01 28.10
CA LEU A 123 -11.71 -13.82 29.45
C LEU A 123 -11.71 -15.10 30.30
N PRO A 124 -12.79 -15.92 30.35
CA PRO A 124 -12.79 -17.16 31.13
C PRO A 124 -11.73 -18.16 30.66
N ALA A 125 -11.46 -18.20 29.35
CA ALA A 125 -10.43 -19.08 28.79
C ALA A 125 -9.03 -18.57 29.15
N LEU A 126 -8.79 -17.26 29.13
CA LEU A 126 -7.52 -16.67 29.54
C LEU A 126 -7.22 -16.91 31.03
N ASP A 127 -8.21 -16.70 31.90
CA ASP A 127 -8.12 -17.01 33.33
C ASP A 127 -7.82 -18.50 33.57
N ALA A 128 -8.58 -19.39 32.93
CA ALA A 128 -8.44 -20.84 33.13
C ALA A 128 -7.10 -21.40 32.64
N ASN A 129 -6.45 -20.74 31.67
CA ASN A 129 -5.19 -21.17 31.09
C ASN A 129 -3.97 -20.40 31.63
N GLY A 130 -4.13 -19.56 32.65
CA GLY A 130 -3.03 -18.84 33.30
C GLY A 130 -2.34 -17.84 32.38
N CYS A 131 -3.07 -17.28 31.43
CA CYS A 131 -2.56 -16.30 30.48
C CYS A 131 -2.46 -14.92 31.15
N GLY A 132 -1.58 -14.72 32.13
CA GLY A 132 -1.50 -13.47 32.90
C GLY A 132 -2.02 -13.61 34.32
N LEU A 133 -2.40 -12.49 34.94
CA LEU A 133 -2.92 -12.43 36.31
C LEU A 133 -4.45 -12.38 36.30
N PRO A 134 -5.15 -13.36 36.88
CA PRO A 134 -6.60 -13.31 37.01
C PRO A 134 -7.03 -12.30 38.09
N PRO A 135 -8.25 -11.74 38.01
CA PRO A 135 -9.21 -11.93 36.92
C PRO A 135 -8.86 -11.09 35.67
N TRP A 136 -9.16 -11.63 34.50
CA TRP A 136 -9.11 -10.88 33.25
C TRP A 136 -10.26 -9.89 33.12
N GLU A 137 -9.94 -8.70 32.61
CA GLU A 137 -10.92 -7.64 32.32
C GLU A 137 -10.80 -7.22 30.85
N ALA A 138 -11.94 -7.01 30.19
CA ALA A 138 -11.96 -6.62 28.79
C ALA A 138 -11.31 -5.24 28.60
N SER A 139 -10.53 -5.10 27.52
CA SER A 139 -9.80 -3.88 27.14
C SER A 139 -8.73 -3.42 28.15
N ILE A 140 -8.39 -4.23 29.15
CA ILE A 140 -7.29 -3.95 30.08
C ILE A 140 -6.04 -4.73 29.65
N PRO A 141 -4.91 -4.05 29.36
CA PRO A 141 -3.67 -4.73 29.01
C PRO A 141 -3.08 -5.49 30.20
N GLN A 142 -2.57 -6.70 29.95
CA GLN A 142 -1.78 -7.46 30.91
C GLN A 142 -0.42 -7.87 30.33
N ASP A 143 0.62 -7.73 31.14
CA ASP A 143 1.94 -8.29 30.85
C ASP A 143 1.92 -9.81 31.10
N ILE A 144 2.17 -10.58 30.05
CA ILE A 144 2.22 -12.04 30.08
C ILE A 144 3.65 -12.56 29.89
N SER A 145 4.68 -11.71 30.02
CA SER A 145 6.09 -12.10 29.82
C SER A 145 6.52 -13.20 30.79
N ILE A 146 5.99 -13.17 32.03
CA ILE A 146 6.34 -14.12 33.09
C ILE A 146 5.38 -15.32 33.14
N THR A 147 4.14 -15.19 32.68
CA THR A 147 3.16 -16.29 32.72
C THR A 147 3.13 -17.07 31.40
N GLY A 148 3.36 -16.38 30.29
CA GLY A 148 3.09 -16.87 28.94
C GLY A 148 1.58 -16.98 28.70
N CYS A 149 1.22 -17.58 27.58
CA CYS A 149 -0.14 -18.03 27.27
C CYS A 149 -0.07 -19.19 26.27
N ALA A 150 -0.02 -20.42 26.79
CA ALA A 150 0.17 -21.63 25.98
C ALA A 150 -0.91 -21.86 24.90
N PRO A 151 -2.23 -21.62 25.15
CA PRO A 151 -3.25 -21.78 24.11
C PRO A 151 -3.06 -20.88 22.90
N LEU A 152 -2.40 -19.72 23.09
CA LEU A 152 -2.07 -18.79 22.00
C LEU A 152 -0.66 -19.03 21.42
N GLY A 153 0.04 -20.09 21.87
CA GLY A 153 1.42 -20.36 21.47
C GLY A 153 2.43 -19.35 22.01
N LEU A 154 2.05 -18.54 23.01
CA LEU A 154 2.89 -17.47 23.55
C LEU A 154 3.76 -18.03 24.69
N LEU A 155 5.03 -18.28 24.41
CA LEU A 155 5.99 -18.72 25.41
C LEU A 155 6.35 -17.59 26.37
N ARG A 156 6.76 -17.96 27.58
CA ARG A 156 7.34 -17.01 28.55
C ARG A 156 8.67 -16.45 28.06
N ALA A 157 9.06 -15.28 28.57
CA ALA A 157 10.34 -14.65 28.29
C ALA A 157 11.55 -15.51 28.70
N ASP A 158 11.46 -16.27 29.78
CA ASP A 158 12.52 -17.19 30.21
C ASP A 158 12.64 -18.43 29.30
N GLN A 159 11.54 -18.86 28.69
CA GLN A 159 11.50 -20.00 27.77
C GLN A 159 11.90 -19.62 26.34
N CYS A 160 11.65 -18.37 25.95
CA CYS A 160 12.00 -17.83 24.65
C CYS A 160 12.53 -16.40 24.82
N PRO A 161 13.78 -16.24 25.27
CA PRO A 161 14.35 -14.91 25.49
C PRO A 161 14.65 -14.19 24.17
N VAL A 162 14.98 -14.95 23.12
CA VAL A 162 15.35 -14.44 21.79
C VAL A 162 14.72 -15.35 20.73
N GLU A 163 14.11 -14.75 19.70
CA GLU A 163 13.83 -15.43 18.43
C GLU A 163 15.02 -15.25 17.48
N TYR A 164 15.59 -16.37 17.06
CA TYR A 164 16.57 -16.44 15.98
C TYR A 164 15.82 -16.59 14.66
N ASP A 165 15.67 -15.49 13.94
CA ASP A 165 14.89 -15.41 12.69
C ASP A 165 15.77 -14.92 11.53
N ILE A 166 15.16 -14.76 10.37
CA ILE A 166 15.75 -14.13 9.19
C ILE A 166 14.79 -13.05 8.67
N ILE A 167 15.35 -12.01 8.07
CA ILE A 167 14.61 -10.85 7.57
C ILE A 167 15.08 -10.48 6.17
N GLY A 168 14.14 -10.16 5.29
CA GLY A 168 14.40 -9.71 3.93
C GLY A 168 13.66 -8.42 3.65
N VAL A 169 14.31 -7.50 2.94
CA VAL A 169 13.66 -6.31 2.38
C VAL A 169 13.87 -6.33 0.88
N GLU A 170 12.78 -6.46 0.14
CA GLU A 170 12.78 -6.48 -1.32
C GLU A 170 12.52 -5.07 -1.88
N ALA A 171 12.73 -4.92 -3.19
CA ALA A 171 12.34 -3.72 -3.91
C ALA A 171 10.84 -3.44 -3.72
N GLY A 172 10.46 -2.16 -3.73
CA GLY A 172 9.10 -1.71 -3.48
C GLY A 172 8.72 -1.68 -1.99
N GLY A 173 9.69 -1.72 -1.07
CA GLY A 173 9.41 -1.55 0.37
C GLY A 173 8.64 -2.72 0.98
N ILE A 174 8.98 -3.95 0.57
CA ILE A 174 8.36 -5.19 1.04
C ILE A 174 9.28 -5.82 2.10
N LEU A 175 8.76 -5.98 3.31
CA LEU A 175 9.39 -6.68 4.41
C LEU A 175 8.90 -8.14 4.49
N ARG A 176 9.84 -9.07 4.57
CA ARG A 176 9.57 -10.49 4.83
C ARG A 176 10.34 -10.97 6.05
N LEU A 177 9.70 -11.88 6.79
CA LEU A 177 10.30 -12.59 7.92
C LEU A 177 10.45 -14.07 7.55
N GLY A 178 11.20 -14.84 8.33
CA GLY A 178 11.35 -16.27 8.10
C GLY A 178 10.04 -17.06 8.25
N GLU A 179 10.00 -18.23 7.63
CA GLU A 179 8.90 -19.18 7.77
C GLU A 179 8.65 -19.55 9.24
N ARG A 180 7.39 -19.41 9.68
CA ARG A 180 6.96 -19.77 11.02
C ARG A 180 6.72 -21.28 11.06
N GLY A 181 7.48 -21.99 11.90
CA GLY A 181 7.52 -23.45 11.95
C GLY A 181 8.87 -24.00 12.41
N ALA A 182 9.92 -23.18 12.28
CA ALA A 182 11.18 -23.42 12.97
C ALA A 182 11.04 -23.08 14.47
N GLY A 183 11.74 -23.78 15.35
CA GLY A 183 11.72 -23.53 16.79
C GLY A 183 12.48 -22.27 17.17
N LEU A 184 12.07 -21.09 16.68
CA LEU A 184 12.80 -19.81 16.67
C LEU A 184 13.49 -19.44 17.99
N CYS A 185 12.99 -19.94 19.12
CA CYS A 185 13.57 -19.73 20.45
C CYS A 185 14.87 -20.51 20.72
N MET A 186 15.39 -21.27 19.76
CA MET A 186 16.61 -22.07 19.89
C MET A 186 17.70 -21.60 18.92
N ALA A 187 18.94 -21.53 19.41
CA ALA A 187 20.08 -21.22 18.55
C ALA A 187 20.23 -22.31 17.48
N GLY A 188 20.46 -21.90 16.22
CA GLY A 188 20.63 -22.81 15.09
C GLY A 188 19.34 -23.30 14.44
N THR A 189 18.17 -22.82 14.88
CA THR A 189 16.87 -23.12 14.25
C THR A 189 16.31 -21.92 13.50
N ARG A 190 17.18 -21.09 12.91
CA ARG A 190 16.72 -20.04 11.99
C ARG A 190 15.95 -20.66 10.83
N PRO A 191 14.90 -20.01 10.31
CA PRO A 191 14.20 -20.48 9.13
C PRO A 191 15.13 -20.57 7.91
N ALA A 192 14.88 -21.56 7.05
CA ALA A 192 15.66 -21.76 5.82
C ALA A 192 15.13 -20.94 4.63
N ALA A 193 13.98 -20.27 4.78
CA ALA A 193 13.34 -19.48 3.76
C ALA A 193 12.51 -18.34 4.38
N LEU A 194 12.36 -17.25 3.61
CA LEU A 194 11.43 -16.16 3.92
C LEU A 194 9.99 -16.63 3.64
N ARG A 195 9.04 -16.21 4.47
CA ARG A 195 7.62 -16.56 4.33
C ARG A 195 6.96 -15.79 3.18
N ALA A 196 5.89 -16.36 2.63
CA ALA A 196 5.08 -15.75 1.58
C ALA A 196 4.31 -14.51 2.04
N GLN A 197 3.92 -14.45 3.32
CA GLN A 197 3.35 -13.24 3.91
C GLN A 197 4.39 -12.12 3.98
N PHE A 198 3.99 -10.92 3.60
CA PHE A 198 4.83 -9.74 3.63
C PHE A 198 4.15 -8.61 4.38
N ALA A 199 4.97 -7.69 4.88
CA ALA A 199 4.54 -6.38 5.31
C ALA A 199 5.03 -5.33 4.30
N VAL A 200 4.30 -4.25 4.12
CA VAL A 200 4.72 -3.09 3.32
C VAL A 200 5.00 -1.95 4.28
N ARG A 201 6.00 -1.13 3.95
CA ARG A 201 6.31 0.08 4.71
C ARG A 201 5.04 0.91 4.87
N ASN A 202 4.69 1.24 6.11
CA ASN A 202 3.54 2.08 6.41
C ASN A 202 3.83 3.51 5.95
N ILE A 203 3.16 3.89 4.88
CA ILE A 203 3.11 5.27 4.43
C ILE A 203 1.91 5.93 5.11
N THR A 204 2.16 6.65 6.19
CA THR A 204 1.11 7.41 6.89
C THR A 204 0.81 8.74 6.19
N THR A 205 1.66 9.16 5.25
CA THR A 205 1.41 10.31 4.39
C THR A 205 2.18 10.21 3.06
N LEU A 206 1.64 10.87 2.04
CA LEU A 206 2.28 11.11 0.76
C LEU A 206 2.79 12.57 0.63
N GLU A 207 3.04 13.32 1.71
CA GLU A 207 3.48 14.73 1.62
C GLU A 207 4.62 14.96 0.60
N GLY A 208 4.40 15.86 -0.37
CA GLY A 208 5.39 16.24 -1.36
C GLY A 208 4.83 16.52 -2.76
N ARG A 209 5.73 16.57 -3.74
CA ARG A 209 5.40 16.72 -5.16
C ARG A 209 6.15 15.66 -5.97
N TRP A 210 5.47 15.03 -6.91
CA TRP A 210 6.02 14.02 -7.82
C TRP A 210 5.60 14.34 -9.24
N ALA A 211 6.53 14.19 -10.17
CA ALA A 211 6.27 14.41 -11.59
C ALA A 211 6.76 13.24 -12.44
N SER A 212 6.07 12.99 -13.54
CA SER A 212 6.54 12.08 -14.57
C SER A 212 7.60 12.72 -15.46
N ALA A 213 8.28 11.88 -16.23
CA ALA A 213 8.88 12.32 -17.49
C ALA A 213 7.78 12.62 -18.53
N CYS A 214 8.18 13.04 -19.74
CA CYS A 214 7.26 13.14 -20.88
C CYS A 214 6.91 11.72 -21.37
N GLU A 215 5.70 11.25 -21.05
CA GLU A 215 5.27 9.87 -21.24
C GLU A 215 4.53 9.70 -22.57
N PRO A 216 4.93 8.77 -23.46
CA PRO A 216 4.17 8.48 -24.67
C PRO A 216 2.88 7.72 -24.33
N VAL A 217 1.78 8.16 -24.92
CA VAL A 217 0.46 7.54 -24.77
C VAL A 217 -0.10 7.28 -26.16
N GLN A 218 -0.46 6.02 -26.40
CA GLN A 218 -1.06 5.62 -27.67
C GLN A 218 -2.51 6.08 -27.73
N THR A 219 -2.90 6.68 -28.85
CA THR A 219 -4.28 7.08 -29.11
C THR A 219 -5.02 5.98 -29.87
N GLY A 220 -6.36 5.99 -29.80
CA GLY A 220 -7.18 4.93 -30.41
C GLY A 220 -7.04 4.80 -31.93
N ASP A 221 -6.53 5.84 -32.60
CA ASP A 221 -6.27 5.88 -34.05
C ASP A 221 -4.86 5.42 -34.44
N GLY A 222 -4.09 4.86 -33.49
CA GLY A 222 -2.69 4.46 -33.71
C GLY A 222 -1.70 5.63 -33.74
N GLY A 223 -2.15 6.83 -33.37
CA GLY A 223 -1.29 7.97 -33.09
C GLY A 223 -0.62 7.89 -31.72
N THR A 224 0.17 8.90 -31.40
CA THR A 224 0.82 9.04 -30.09
C THR A 224 0.69 10.48 -29.64
N LEU A 225 0.23 10.67 -28.42
CA LEU A 225 0.32 11.94 -27.68
C LEU A 225 1.28 11.74 -26.50
N PHE A 226 1.61 12.82 -25.80
CA PHE A 226 2.53 12.75 -24.67
C PHE A 226 1.92 13.39 -23.42
N TRP A 227 2.10 12.76 -22.26
CA TRP A 227 1.59 13.25 -20.98
C TRP A 227 2.72 13.65 -20.04
N LEU A 228 2.50 14.76 -19.34
CA LEU A 228 3.24 15.12 -18.13
C LEU A 228 2.25 15.14 -16.98
N ARG A 229 2.48 14.28 -15.99
CA ARG A 229 1.68 14.16 -14.76
C ARG A 229 2.44 14.82 -13.62
N ASP A 230 1.78 15.71 -12.89
CA ASP A 230 2.31 16.39 -11.72
C ASP A 230 1.35 16.20 -10.55
N PHE A 231 1.79 15.46 -9.53
CA PHE A 231 1.02 15.21 -8.32
C PHE A 231 1.60 16.03 -7.17
N ARG A 232 0.73 16.71 -6.43
CA ARG A 232 1.07 17.35 -5.16
C ARG A 232 0.18 16.80 -4.06
N PHE A 233 0.80 16.48 -2.93
CA PHE A 233 0.12 16.01 -1.73
C PHE A 233 0.47 16.94 -0.58
N VAL A 234 -0.56 17.49 0.06
CA VAL A 234 -0.37 18.36 1.22
C VAL A 234 -1.53 18.31 2.19
N GLY A 235 -1.26 17.98 3.45
CA GLY A 235 -2.24 18.03 4.54
C GLY A 235 -3.47 17.15 4.31
N GLY A 236 -3.29 15.97 3.72
CA GLY A 236 -4.39 15.04 3.37
C GLY A 236 -5.14 15.39 2.08
N TYR A 237 -4.72 16.43 1.36
CA TYR A 237 -5.23 16.78 0.03
C TYR A 237 -4.27 16.31 -1.04
N TRP A 238 -4.82 15.98 -2.22
CA TRP A 238 -4.06 15.69 -3.41
C TRP A 238 -4.49 16.61 -4.56
N PHE A 239 -3.53 16.88 -5.45
CA PHE A 239 -3.72 17.69 -6.63
C PHE A 239 -3.01 16.98 -7.79
N LEU A 240 -3.69 16.79 -8.90
CA LEU A 240 -3.11 16.38 -10.17
C LEU A 240 -3.16 17.55 -11.14
N THR A 241 -2.04 17.82 -11.81
CA THR A 241 -2.01 18.53 -13.09
C THR A 241 -1.49 17.57 -14.16
N LEU A 242 -2.31 17.28 -15.15
CA LEU A 242 -1.94 16.49 -16.32
C LEU A 242 -1.95 17.40 -17.54
N VAL A 243 -0.82 17.51 -18.23
CA VAL A 243 -0.73 18.25 -19.48
C VAL A 243 -0.53 17.27 -20.63
N GLY A 244 -1.41 17.34 -21.62
CA GLY A 244 -1.29 16.61 -22.87
C GLY A 244 -0.52 17.43 -23.90
N TYR A 245 0.40 16.79 -24.63
CA TYR A 245 1.27 17.41 -25.62
C TYR A 245 1.22 16.66 -26.96
N ALA A 246 1.45 17.41 -28.04
CA ALA A 246 1.51 16.87 -29.39
C ALA A 246 2.87 16.26 -29.75
N ASP A 247 3.91 16.50 -28.95
CA ASP A 247 5.30 16.18 -29.27
C ASP A 247 6.07 15.53 -28.11
N VAL A 248 7.09 14.76 -28.47
CA VAL A 248 7.93 14.00 -27.53
C VAL A 248 8.78 14.87 -26.59
N ALA A 249 8.96 16.16 -26.92
CA ALA A 249 9.67 17.09 -26.06
C ALA A 249 8.73 17.78 -25.05
N CYS A 250 7.43 17.45 -25.05
CA CYS A 250 6.40 18.09 -24.23
C CYS A 250 6.47 19.63 -24.33
N SER A 251 6.49 20.15 -25.57
CA SER A 251 6.68 21.58 -25.85
C SER A 251 5.47 22.26 -26.53
N ALA A 252 4.58 21.49 -27.16
CA ALA A 252 3.36 21.93 -27.81
C ALA A 252 2.14 21.40 -27.01
N PRO A 253 1.68 22.15 -25.98
CA PRO A 253 0.57 21.70 -25.15
C PRO A 253 -0.74 21.70 -25.94
N LEU A 254 -1.56 20.70 -25.68
CA LEU A 254 -2.87 20.47 -26.28
C LEU A 254 -3.98 20.83 -25.30
N TYR A 255 -3.87 20.34 -24.07
CA TYR A 255 -4.79 20.61 -22.98
C TYR A 255 -4.09 20.43 -21.62
N LEU A 256 -4.70 21.00 -20.58
CA LEU A 256 -4.34 20.81 -19.17
C LEU A 256 -5.59 20.38 -18.40
N LEU A 257 -5.50 19.23 -17.74
CA LEU A 257 -6.49 18.70 -16.81
C LEU A 257 -5.97 18.87 -15.38
N SER A 258 -6.76 19.50 -14.52
CA SER A 258 -6.48 19.60 -13.09
C SER A 258 -7.56 18.88 -12.29
N ILE A 259 -7.13 18.08 -11.32
CA ILE A 259 -8.01 17.39 -10.38
C ILE A 259 -7.55 17.70 -8.96
N ASP A 260 -8.47 17.94 -8.05
CA ASP A 260 -8.17 18.07 -6.62
C ASP A 260 -9.17 17.31 -5.75
N GLY A 261 -8.71 16.97 -4.55
CA GLY A 261 -9.57 16.46 -3.51
C GLY A 261 -8.77 15.93 -2.33
N THR A 262 -9.34 14.95 -1.63
CA THR A 262 -8.75 14.34 -0.43
C THR A 262 -8.27 12.93 -0.73
N PHE A 263 -7.32 12.43 0.06
CA PHE A 263 -6.88 11.05 -0.06
C PHE A 263 -6.81 10.35 1.28
N VAL A 264 -7.03 9.04 1.25
CA VAL A 264 -6.84 8.14 2.40
C VAL A 264 -5.93 7.01 1.97
N LEU A 265 -4.94 6.71 2.82
CA LEU A 265 -4.08 5.54 2.67
C LEU A 265 -4.60 4.46 3.63
N GLY A 266 -4.92 3.31 3.09
CA GLY A 266 -5.43 2.15 3.81
C GLY A 266 -4.33 1.16 4.18
N LEU A 267 -4.72 -0.10 4.36
CA LEU A 267 -3.80 -1.19 4.58
C LEU A 267 -3.01 -1.52 3.30
N PRO A 268 -1.84 -2.17 3.42
CA PRO A 268 -1.14 -2.80 2.31
C PRO A 268 -2.08 -3.59 1.39
N ASN A 269 -1.85 -3.50 0.09
CA ASN A 269 -2.61 -4.27 -0.89
C ASN A 269 -1.98 -5.66 -1.06
N GLU A 270 -2.80 -6.70 -0.97
CA GLU A 270 -2.33 -8.09 -1.04
C GLU A 270 -2.09 -8.57 -2.47
N ALA A 271 -2.82 -8.02 -3.44
CA ALA A 271 -2.72 -8.40 -4.85
C ALA A 271 -1.52 -7.77 -5.56
N VAL A 272 -1.08 -6.60 -5.10
CA VAL A 272 0.01 -5.81 -5.68
C VAL A 272 1.10 -5.60 -4.63
N PRO A 273 2.13 -6.47 -4.60
CA PRO A 273 3.19 -6.42 -3.60
C PRO A 273 3.89 -5.05 -3.55
N GLY A 274 4.17 -4.57 -2.34
CA GLY A 274 4.85 -3.29 -2.12
C GLY A 274 3.95 -2.06 -2.28
N SER A 275 2.64 -2.25 -2.43
CA SER A 275 1.69 -1.17 -2.53
C SER A 275 0.70 -1.12 -1.36
N THR A 276 0.06 0.03 -1.22
CA THR A 276 -0.93 0.35 -0.19
C THR A 276 -2.25 0.69 -0.89
N ASN A 277 -3.37 0.18 -0.38
CA ASN A 277 -4.69 0.58 -0.86
C ASN A 277 -4.86 2.09 -0.63
N SER A 278 -5.35 2.81 -1.63
CA SER A 278 -5.51 4.26 -1.53
C SER A 278 -6.81 4.71 -2.16
N ASP A 279 -7.50 5.62 -1.49
CA ASP A 279 -8.77 6.17 -1.95
C ASP A 279 -8.58 7.65 -2.22
N PHE A 280 -8.73 8.06 -3.48
CA PHE A 280 -8.59 9.43 -3.92
C PHE A 280 -9.97 10.04 -4.15
N GLY A 281 -10.49 10.73 -3.15
CA GLY A 281 -11.72 11.51 -3.28
C GLY A 281 -11.53 12.66 -4.26
N ILE A 282 -12.49 12.85 -5.17
CA ILE A 282 -12.46 13.92 -6.17
C ILE A 282 -13.43 15.02 -5.74
N SER A 283 -12.91 16.23 -5.56
CA SER A 283 -13.68 17.44 -5.24
C SER A 283 -13.94 18.29 -6.48
N GLY A 284 -12.95 18.43 -7.35
CA GLY A 284 -12.99 19.30 -8.50
C GLY A 284 -12.23 18.72 -9.70
N THR A 285 -12.78 18.92 -10.90
CA THR A 285 -12.08 18.65 -12.15
C THR A 285 -12.20 19.86 -13.06
N TYR A 286 -11.06 20.31 -13.58
CA TYR A 286 -10.95 21.51 -14.39
C TYR A 286 -10.16 21.22 -15.66
N LEU A 287 -10.58 21.80 -16.77
CA LEU A 287 -9.96 21.60 -18.07
C LEU A 287 -9.65 22.95 -18.71
N THR A 288 -8.45 23.07 -19.27
CA THR A 288 -8.01 24.17 -20.14
C THR A 288 -7.56 23.56 -21.46
N VAL A 289 -7.99 24.11 -22.59
CA VAL A 289 -7.53 23.68 -23.90
C VAL A 289 -6.64 24.73 -24.53
N PHE A 290 -5.54 24.32 -25.13
CA PHE A 290 -4.60 25.20 -25.83
C PHE A 290 -4.73 25.06 -27.35
N ALA A 291 -5.14 23.88 -27.83
CA ALA A 291 -5.33 23.65 -29.25
C ALA A 291 -6.77 24.02 -29.67
N PRO A 292 -6.96 24.91 -30.66
CA PRO A 292 -8.29 25.40 -31.06
C PRO A 292 -9.18 24.30 -31.65
N GLU A 293 -8.62 23.19 -32.11
CA GLU A 293 -9.39 22.02 -32.58
C GLU A 293 -10.32 21.44 -31.52
N PHE A 294 -9.98 21.52 -30.23
CA PHE A 294 -10.80 20.95 -29.16
C PHE A 294 -12.09 21.72 -28.90
N VAL A 295 -12.12 23.03 -29.20
CA VAL A 295 -13.25 23.92 -28.88
C VAL A 295 -14.58 23.42 -29.46
N PRO A 296 -14.73 23.23 -30.78
CA PRO A 296 -16.02 22.80 -31.36
C PRO A 296 -16.45 21.43 -30.86
N GLU A 297 -15.50 20.56 -30.50
CA GLU A 297 -15.79 19.20 -30.07
C GLU A 297 -16.25 19.16 -28.61
N LEU A 298 -15.63 19.95 -27.74
CA LEU A 298 -16.06 20.11 -26.36
C LEU A 298 -17.42 20.82 -26.26
N ASP A 299 -17.66 21.85 -27.08
CA ASP A 299 -18.96 22.52 -27.18
C ASP A 299 -20.04 21.53 -27.65
N ALA A 300 -19.76 20.74 -28.68
CA ALA A 300 -20.70 19.73 -29.20
C ALA A 300 -20.97 18.60 -28.19
N ALA A 301 -19.97 18.25 -27.38
CA ALA A 301 -20.12 17.27 -26.30
C ALA A 301 -20.84 17.82 -25.07
N GLY A 302 -21.10 19.13 -25.01
CA GLY A 302 -21.71 19.78 -23.85
C GLY A 302 -20.81 19.75 -22.61
N CYS A 303 -19.49 19.65 -22.81
CA CYS A 303 -18.54 19.70 -21.71
C CYS A 303 -18.43 21.12 -21.15
N GLY A 304 -18.21 21.25 -19.84
CA GLY A 304 -17.98 22.55 -19.20
C GLY A 304 -19.26 23.27 -18.79
N VAL A 305 -19.12 24.55 -18.44
CA VAL A 305 -20.22 25.39 -17.90
C VAL A 305 -20.63 26.51 -18.85
N GLN A 306 -19.84 26.74 -19.90
CA GLN A 306 -20.06 27.76 -20.91
C GLN A 306 -19.36 27.36 -22.22
N ALA A 307 -19.58 28.15 -23.28
CA ALA A 307 -18.89 27.97 -24.56
C ALA A 307 -17.36 27.99 -24.38
N TRP A 308 -16.66 27.11 -25.10
CA TRP A 308 -15.22 26.96 -24.97
C TRP A 308 -14.43 28.06 -25.67
N GLU A 309 -13.37 28.50 -24.99
CA GLU A 309 -12.35 29.40 -25.52
C GLU A 309 -10.97 28.82 -25.18
N VAL A 310 -10.00 28.98 -26.08
CA VAL A 310 -8.62 28.55 -25.82
C VAL A 310 -8.02 29.32 -24.65
N GLU A 311 -7.17 28.66 -23.87
CA GLU A 311 -6.49 29.19 -22.69
C GLU A 311 -7.42 29.61 -21.55
N VAL A 312 -8.73 29.33 -21.66
CA VAL A 312 -9.71 29.55 -20.59
C VAL A 312 -9.99 28.23 -19.88
N THR A 313 -9.73 28.21 -18.57
CA THR A 313 -10.07 27.08 -17.71
C THR A 313 -11.58 27.04 -17.45
N GLN A 314 -12.18 25.87 -17.60
CA GLN A 314 -13.56 25.61 -17.17
C GLN A 314 -13.63 24.48 -16.15
N ASN A 315 -14.64 24.55 -15.29
CA ASN A 315 -15.04 23.44 -14.43
C ASN A 315 -15.75 22.37 -15.28
N VAL A 316 -15.27 21.14 -15.21
CA VAL A 316 -15.85 19.95 -15.85
C VAL A 316 -16.19 18.86 -14.83
N SER A 317 -16.40 19.22 -13.56
CA SER A 317 -16.77 18.30 -12.48
C SER A 317 -18.09 17.57 -12.73
N ALA A 318 -18.97 18.10 -13.60
CA ALA A 318 -20.17 17.40 -14.05
C ALA A 318 -19.87 16.21 -14.99
N GLY A 319 -18.63 16.06 -15.42
CA GLY A 319 -18.17 15.07 -16.39
C GLY A 319 -17.88 15.67 -17.76
N CYS A 320 -17.01 15.01 -18.51
CA CYS A 320 -16.75 15.28 -19.91
C CYS A 320 -16.32 13.97 -20.61
N GLU A 321 -17.31 13.25 -21.14
CA GLU A 321 -17.11 11.95 -21.79
C GLU A 321 -16.14 12.05 -22.99
N ALA A 322 -16.18 13.16 -23.74
CA ALA A 322 -15.28 13.40 -24.85
C ALA A 322 -13.79 13.43 -24.43
N MET A 323 -13.50 13.75 -23.17
CA MET A 323 -12.16 13.73 -22.59
C MET A 323 -11.90 12.49 -21.73
N GLY A 324 -12.86 11.55 -21.64
CA GLY A 324 -12.78 10.41 -20.73
C GLY A 324 -12.80 10.80 -19.25
N VAL A 325 -13.35 11.96 -18.91
CA VAL A 325 -13.42 12.48 -17.54
C VAL A 325 -14.80 12.15 -16.95
N PRO A 326 -14.91 11.26 -15.96
CA PRO A 326 -16.19 11.00 -15.30
C PRO A 326 -16.63 12.21 -14.46
N GLY A 327 -17.94 12.35 -14.25
CA GLY A 327 -18.46 13.34 -13.31
C GLY A 327 -18.14 12.97 -11.87
N VAL A 328 -17.94 13.95 -10.99
CA VAL A 328 -17.61 13.72 -9.58
C VAL A 328 -18.73 13.01 -8.82
N PHE A 329 -19.96 13.08 -9.31
CA PHE A 329 -21.08 12.33 -8.73
C PHE A 329 -21.11 10.87 -9.19
N ASP A 330 -20.61 10.58 -10.38
CA ASP A 330 -20.51 9.22 -10.91
C ASP A 330 -19.24 8.51 -10.42
N CYS A 331 -18.18 9.27 -10.16
CA CYS A 331 -16.90 8.81 -9.64
C CYS A 331 -16.40 9.74 -8.51
N PRO A 332 -17.01 9.68 -7.32
CA PRO A 332 -16.61 10.55 -6.20
C PRO A 332 -15.27 10.16 -5.59
N VAL A 333 -14.83 8.91 -5.80
CA VAL A 333 -13.59 8.34 -5.28
C VAL A 333 -12.97 7.45 -6.35
N GLU A 334 -11.68 7.62 -6.61
CA GLU A 334 -10.86 6.62 -7.29
C GLU A 334 -10.27 5.66 -6.25
N TYR A 335 -10.61 4.38 -6.35
CA TYR A 335 -10.03 3.28 -5.58
C TYR A 335 -8.79 2.77 -6.31
N ASP A 336 -7.62 3.09 -5.78
CA ASP A 336 -6.33 2.85 -6.40
C ASP A 336 -5.40 2.09 -5.43
N VAL A 337 -4.18 1.84 -5.87
CA VAL A 337 -3.05 1.40 -5.06
C VAL A 337 -1.87 2.35 -5.28
N VAL A 338 -1.07 2.59 -4.24
CA VAL A 338 0.15 3.38 -4.35
C VAL A 338 1.35 2.62 -3.82
N ALA A 339 2.47 2.70 -4.52
CA ALA A 339 3.76 2.19 -4.05
C ALA A 339 4.76 3.35 -3.98
N LEU A 340 5.36 3.55 -2.81
CA LEU A 340 6.38 4.56 -2.56
C LEU A 340 7.70 3.88 -2.21
N GLU A 341 8.71 4.07 -3.05
CA GLU A 341 10.06 3.53 -2.87
C GLU A 341 11.09 4.67 -2.98
N GLY A 342 11.60 5.10 -1.82
CA GLY A 342 12.48 6.27 -1.74
C GLY A 342 11.81 7.50 -2.36
N GLU A 343 12.39 8.00 -3.44
CA GLU A 343 11.91 9.19 -4.17
C GLU A 343 10.92 8.85 -5.30
N THR A 344 10.59 7.57 -5.50
CA THR A 344 9.74 7.11 -6.61
C THR A 344 8.34 6.76 -6.12
N LEU A 345 7.32 7.37 -6.72
CA LEU A 345 5.91 7.07 -6.48
C LEU A 345 5.31 6.37 -7.71
N ARG A 346 4.55 5.31 -7.50
CA ARG A 346 3.74 4.66 -8.53
C ARG A 346 2.29 4.59 -8.05
N PHE A 347 1.36 4.87 -8.95
CA PHE A 347 -0.06 4.56 -8.78
C PHE A 347 -0.36 3.21 -9.41
N GLY A 348 -1.56 2.67 -9.20
CA GLY A 348 -2.04 1.52 -9.94
C GLY A 348 -2.18 1.82 -11.42
N ASP A 349 -2.18 0.75 -12.22
CA ASP A 349 -2.45 0.85 -13.65
C ASP A 349 -3.85 1.43 -13.90
N ARG A 350 -3.95 2.33 -14.88
CA ARG A 350 -5.17 3.09 -15.15
C ARG A 350 -6.06 2.41 -16.20
N THR A 351 -5.94 1.09 -16.38
CA THR A 351 -6.68 0.37 -17.44
C THR A 351 -8.08 -0.09 -17.02
N GLY A 352 -8.30 -0.25 -15.71
CA GLY A 352 -9.59 -0.61 -15.13
C GLY A 352 -10.46 0.60 -14.80
N ASN A 353 -11.67 0.32 -14.31
CA ASN A 353 -12.54 1.34 -13.74
C ASN A 353 -12.11 1.61 -12.29
N LEU A 354 -11.58 2.78 -11.99
CA LEU A 354 -11.15 3.13 -10.62
C LEU A 354 -12.32 3.57 -9.73
N CYS A 355 -13.51 3.80 -10.29
CA CYS A 355 -14.66 4.34 -9.56
C CYS A 355 -15.43 3.27 -8.77
N VAL A 356 -14.98 2.01 -8.82
CA VAL A 356 -15.61 0.87 -8.13
C VAL A 356 -14.57 0.24 -7.18
N PRO A 357 -14.90 0.02 -5.88
CA PRO A 357 -13.95 -0.51 -4.91
C PRO A 357 -13.33 -1.85 -5.29
N ASP A 358 -14.14 -2.74 -5.88
CA ASP A 358 -13.74 -4.12 -6.19
C ASP A 358 -12.85 -4.22 -7.45
N THR A 359 -12.59 -3.11 -8.13
CA THR A 359 -11.79 -3.06 -9.37
C THR A 359 -10.49 -2.28 -9.19
N ARG A 360 -9.95 -2.25 -7.96
CA ARG A 360 -8.61 -1.72 -7.70
C ARG A 360 -7.59 -2.32 -8.67
N PRO A 361 -6.60 -1.53 -9.12
CA PRO A 361 -5.58 -2.02 -10.04
C PRO A 361 -4.80 -3.20 -9.47
N THR A 362 -4.39 -4.10 -10.37
CA THR A 362 -3.59 -5.30 -10.03
C THR A 362 -2.16 -5.21 -10.54
N ALA A 363 -1.80 -4.06 -11.14
CA ALA A 363 -0.44 -3.71 -11.52
C ALA A 363 -0.17 -2.25 -11.18
N LEU A 364 1.11 -1.88 -11.20
CA LEU A 364 1.56 -0.49 -11.01
C LEU A 364 1.81 0.20 -12.35
N SER A 365 1.49 1.49 -12.41
CA SER A 365 1.76 2.39 -13.53
C SER A 365 3.23 2.81 -13.61
N ALA A 366 3.53 3.61 -14.65
CA ALA A 366 4.83 4.24 -14.84
C ALA A 366 5.19 5.14 -13.63
N PRO A 367 6.48 5.16 -13.24
CA PRO A 367 6.93 5.85 -12.04
C PRO A 367 6.87 7.38 -12.19
N LEU A 368 6.64 8.04 -11.06
CA LEU A 368 6.81 9.46 -10.85
C LEU A 368 8.03 9.67 -9.95
N THR A 369 8.80 10.73 -10.17
CA THR A 369 9.96 11.08 -9.35
C THR A 369 9.64 12.28 -8.49
N ARG A 370 10.04 12.23 -7.22
CA ARG A 370 9.89 13.35 -6.28
C ARG A 370 10.62 14.58 -6.84
N VAL A 371 9.94 15.71 -6.83
CA VAL A 371 10.47 17.00 -7.26
C VAL A 371 10.82 17.79 -6.01
N GLN A 372 12.03 18.34 -5.97
CA GLN A 372 12.52 19.18 -4.86
C GLN A 372 11.87 20.56 -4.83
#